data_AF-A0A7G8X3F6-F1
#
_entry.id   AF-A0A7G8X3F6-F1
#
_cell.length_a   1.000
_cell.length_b   1.000
_cell.length_c   1.000
_cell.angle_alpha   90.00
_cell.angle_beta   90.00
_cell.angle_gamma   90.00
#
_symmetry.space_group_name_H-M   'P 1'
#
loop_
_entity.id
_entity.type
_entity.pdbx_description
1 polymer ?
#
loop_
_entity_poly.entity_id
_entity_poly.type
_entity_poly.pdbx_seq_one_letter_code
_entity_poly.pdbx_strand_id
1 'polypeptide(L)' 'MDVEYTDRAAISDYAGGDIDVLQSLGIMTGKEDGRFDPQASLTGVQMAKVLSGMLKKAKFM' A
#
# COMPACT_ATOMS: atom_id res chain seq x y z
N MET A 1 -9.85 -7.76 -7.20
CA MET A 1 -10.59 -6.63 -7.79
C MET A 1 -9.66 -5.47 -7.65
N ASP A 2 -9.03 -5.08 -8.75
CA ASP A 2 -8.09 -3.97 -8.79
C ASP A 2 -8.87 -2.71 -8.44
N VAL A 3 -8.77 -2.28 -7.19
CA VAL A 3 -9.37 -1.01 -6.77
C VAL A 3 -8.42 0.04 -7.30
N GLU A 4 -8.77 0.62 -8.44
CA GLU A 4 -8.05 1.77 -8.96
C GLU A 4 -8.23 2.94 -7.98
N TYR A 5 -7.10 3.49 -7.52
CA TYR A 5 -7.10 4.66 -6.68
C TYR A 5 -7.44 5.91 -7.48
N THR A 6 -8.30 6.76 -6.94
CA THR A 6 -8.73 8.00 -7.61
C THR A 6 -7.58 8.99 -7.83
N ASP A 7 -6.51 8.89 -7.04
CA ASP A 7 -5.27 9.67 -7.13
C ASP A 7 -4.09 8.86 -7.68
N ARG A 8 -4.34 7.83 -8.51
CA ARG A 8 -3.28 7.01 -9.13
C ARG A 8 -2.27 7.84 -9.94
N ALA A 9 -2.70 8.94 -10.55
CA ALA A 9 -1.82 9.86 -11.27
C ALA A 9 -0.81 10.60 -10.37
N ALA A 10 -1.01 10.61 -9.04
CA ALA A 10 -0.08 11.18 -8.07
C ALA A 10 0.95 10.15 -7.57
N ILE A 11 0.82 8.87 -7.95
CA ILE A 11 1.79 7.83 -7.60
C ILE A 11 3.01 7.98 -8.50
N SER A 12 4.20 8.07 -7.89
CA SER A 12 5.47 8.08 -8.62
C SER A 12 5.65 6.80 -9.45
N ASP A 13 6.21 6.92 -10.66
CA ASP A 13 6.38 5.80 -11.60
C ASP A 13 7.09 4.58 -10.98
N TYR A 14 8.06 4.81 -10.10
CA TYR A 14 8.80 3.73 -9.45
C TYR A 14 7.95 2.93 -8.44
N ALA A 15 6.87 3.49 -7.91
CA ALA A 15 6.11 2.93 -6.80
C ALA A 15 4.87 2.14 -7.25
N GLY A 16 4.37 2.37 -8.47
CA GLY A 16 3.10 1.81 -8.94
C GLY A 16 3.03 0.28 -8.83
N GLY A 17 4.05 -0.41 -9.36
CA GLY A 17 4.11 -1.87 -9.33
C GLY A 17 4.15 -2.44 -7.90
N ASP A 18 4.93 -1.81 -7.02
CA ASP A 18 5.04 -2.25 -5.62
C ASP A 18 3.73 -2.05 -4.86
N ILE A 19 3.02 -0.95 -5.10
CA ILE A 19 1.70 -0.66 -4.51
C ILE A 19 0.68 -1.71 -4.95
N ASP A 20 0.66 -2.07 -6.23
CA ASP A 20 -0.27 -3.07 -6.78
C ASP A 20 -0.02 -4.45 -6.14
N VAL A 21 1.25 -4.83 -5.96
CA VAL A 21 1.61 -6.07 -5.25
C VAL A 21 1.14 -6.03 -3.80
N LEU A 22 1.45 -4.97 -3.05
CA LEU A 22 1.05 -4.85 -1.65
C LEU A 22 -0.48 -4.83 -1.47
N GLN A 23 -1.20 -4.23 -2.41
CA GLN A 23 -2.66 -4.24 -2.45
C GLN A 23 -3.19 -5.66 -2.70
N SER A 24 -2.65 -6.38 -3.69
CA SER A 24 -3.05 -7.77 -4.00
C SER A 24 -2.83 -8.72 -2.82
N LEU A 25 -1.81 -8.45 -2.00
CA LEU A 25 -1.51 -9.22 -0.80
C LEU A 25 -2.37 -8.83 0.41
N GLY A 26 -3.16 -7.75 0.31
CA GLY A 26 -3.95 -7.20 1.40
C GLY A 26 -3.11 -6.58 2.51
N ILE A 27 -1.85 -6.22 2.23
CA ILE A 27 -0.93 -5.61 3.21
C ILE A 27 -1.22 -4.12 3.34
N MET A 28 -1.52 -3.48 2.21
CA MET A 28 -1.79 -2.05 2.14
C MET A 28 -3.09 -1.82 1.39
N THR A 29 -3.92 -0.93 1.94
CA THR A 29 -5.18 -0.51 1.35
C THR A 29 -5.23 1.00 1.32
N GLY A 30 -5.88 1.57 0.32
CA GLY A 30 -6.20 2.99 0.29
C GLY A 30 -7.18 3.38 1.40
N LYS A 31 -7.55 4.65 1.35
CA LYS A 31 -8.52 5.28 2.24
C LYS A 31 -9.96 4.97 1.79
N GLU A 32 -10.90 5.22 2.70
CA GLU A 32 -12.33 4.98 2.46
C GLU A 32 -12.91 5.85 1.32
N ASP A 33 -12.27 6.98 1.01
CA ASP A 33 -12.63 7.88 -0.09
C ASP A 33 -12.10 7.42 -1.47
N GLY A 34 -11.48 6.23 -1.53
CA GLY A 34 -10.95 5.65 -2.76
C GLY A 34 -9.56 6.15 -3.16
N ARG A 35 -8.90 6.96 -2.32
CA ARG A 35 -7.54 7.45 -2.56
C ARG A 35 -6.48 6.51 -2.00
N PHE A 36 -5.30 6.49 -2.61
CA PHE A 36 -4.09 5.94 -2.01
C PHE A 36 -3.39 6.96 -1.11
N ASP A 37 -3.39 8.23 -1.52
CA ASP A 37 -2.68 9.35 -0.89
C ASP A 37 -1.15 9.15 -0.81
N PRO A 38 -0.46 9.03 -1.96
CA PRO A 38 0.97 8.64 -2.02
C PRO A 38 1.93 9.64 -1.35
N GLN A 39 1.49 10.88 -1.15
CA GLN A 39 2.30 11.95 -0.54
C GLN A 39 2.00 12.12 0.95
N ALA A 40 1.03 11.39 1.51
CA ALA A 40 0.75 11.45 2.92
C ALA A 40 1.90 10.85 3.74
N SER A 41 2.17 11.46 4.90
CA SER A 41 3.11 10.89 5.85
C SER A 41 2.51 9.64 6.51
N LEU A 42 3.26 8.56 6.47
CA LEU A 42 2.93 7.32 7.17
C LEU A 42 3.34 7.43 8.64
N THR A 43 2.45 7.09 9.57
CA THR A 43 2.80 6.99 10.99
C THR A 43 3.68 5.77 11.25
N GLY A 44 4.47 5.79 12.33
CA GLY A 44 5.32 4.64 12.70
C GLY A 44 4.53 3.35 12.92
N VAL A 45 3.32 3.43 13.48
CA VAL A 45 2.45 2.26 13.69
C VAL A 45 1.92 1.70 12.37
N GLN A 46 1.58 2.56 11.40
CA GLN A 46 1.17 2.10 10.07
C GLN A 46 2.34 1.43 9.34
N MET A 47 3.55 2.00 9.41
CA MET A 47 4.74 1.36 8.85
C MET A 47 5.01 0.00 9.48
N ALA A 48 4.92 -0.12 10.81
CA ALA A 48 5.09 -1.40 11.51
C ALA A 48 4.05 -2.44 11.07
N LYS A 49 2.79 -2.04 10.85
CA LYS A 49 1.74 -2.93 10.32
C LYS A 49 2.08 -3.43 8.92
N VAL A 50 2.52 -2.55 8.02
CA VAL A 50 2.94 -2.90 6.66
C VAL A 50 4.11 -3.88 6.70
N LEU A 51 5.18 -3.56 7.45
CA LEU A 51 6.35 -4.42 7.61
C LEU A 51 5.99 -5.81 8.17
N SER A 52 5.17 -5.87 9.22
CA SER A 52 4.70 -7.13 9.78
C SER A 52 3.92 -7.95 8.76
N GLY A 53 3.06 -7.30 7.96
CA GLY A 53 2.33 -7.95 6.88
C GLY A 53 3.24 -8.54 5.80
N MET A 54 4.25 -7.79 5.37
CA MET A 54 5.24 -8.25 4.39
C MET A 54 6.01 -9.48 4.89
N LEU A 55 6.54 -9.42 6.10
CA LEU A 55 7.30 -10.52 6.70
C LEU A 55 6.45 -11.80 6.84
N LYS A 56 5.17 -11.68 7.20
CA LYS A 56 4.24 -12.83 7.26
C LYS A 56 3.99 -13.44 5.88
N LYS A 57 3.73 -12.61 4.86
CA LYS A 57 3.50 -13.09 3.49
C LYS A 57 4.75 -13.74 2.87
N ALA A 58 5.92 -13.22 3.21
CA ALA A 58 7.21 -13.78 2.82
C ALA A 58 7.64 -15.02 3.62
N LYS A 59 6.82 -15.47 4.60
CA LYS A 59 7.09 -16.64 5.46
C LYS A 59 8.38 -16.52 6.27
N PHE A 60 8.75 -15.31 6.68
CA PHE A 60 9.83 -15.06 7.64
C PHE A 60 9.35 -15.14 9.11
N MET A 61 8.06 -15.38 9.31
CA MET A 61 7.38 -15.57 10.60
C MET A 61 6.43 -16.76 10.53
#